data_AF-A0A1I7Z813-F1
#
_entry.id   AF-A0A1I7Z813-F1
#
_cell.length_a   1.000
_cell.length_b   1.000
_cell.length_c   1.000
_cell.angle_alpha   90.00
_cell.angle_beta   90.00
_cell.angle_gamma   90.00
#
_symmetry.space_group_name_H-M   'P 1'
#
loop_
_entity.id
_entity.type
_entity.pdbx_description
1 polymer ?
#
loop_
_entity_poly.entity_id
_entity_poly.type
_entity_poly.pdbx_seq_one_letter_code
_entity_poly.pdbx_strand_id
1 'polypeptide(L)'
;MQLNLMFLYCRESPEREAQAELQRVKDHIKELKEQIQVKTESILEKRRCLKEATKQADVSKEMDVRTTAITAACAGGRLRLDKKRDLINEKRHAVDREKRMMVLELMTFFFPLDQYKRSVVGQDDPKVVMQMERHRRMKMIAEAMAEVDSSKTVTPPPTMGYWAAHGAGGDDSAVPMTIKDNEFFSIADCRINDHCLYDALRTYLIYNRSTDISDDDRHAYAAFAHCVHVLHNLSVILDYKLPYEISLPEMMKYRWTENLFDTTVFKINVSIVHLCLAHGIPSEKISFHRPFYNLFNLCGKFRSDLNADPPVPMTPCKESPQLAKIIKEEYEILTWEDTKDMDDWIKI
;
A
#
# COMPACT_ATOMS: atom_id res chain seq x y z
N MET A 1 -51.31 5.33 -133.71
CA MET A 1 -50.15 5.85 -132.95
C MET A 1 -50.72 6.68 -131.81
N GLN A 2 -50.89 6.10 -130.61
CA GLN A 2 -49.91 5.96 -129.51
C GLN A 2 -50.04 7.08 -128.45
N LEU A 3 -50.51 6.66 -127.26
CA LEU A 3 -50.08 7.03 -125.90
C LEU A 3 -50.16 8.48 -125.38
N ASN A 4 -50.96 8.71 -124.34
CA ASN A 4 -50.50 9.09 -122.98
C ASN A 4 -51.70 9.37 -122.03
N LEU A 5 -51.95 8.50 -121.03
CA LEU A 5 -51.62 8.68 -119.60
C LEU A 5 -52.39 9.84 -118.93
N MET A 6 -53.52 9.56 -118.26
CA MET A 6 -53.60 9.11 -116.86
C MET A 6 -53.06 10.16 -115.88
N PHE A 7 -53.93 11.04 -115.36
CA PHE A 7 -53.87 11.47 -113.95
C PHE A 7 -55.23 12.00 -113.50
N LEU A 8 -55.85 11.22 -112.60
CA LEU A 8 -56.97 11.59 -111.75
C LEU A 8 -56.56 12.74 -110.83
N TYR A 9 -57.37 13.79 -110.74
CA TYR A 9 -57.41 14.67 -109.58
C TYR A 9 -58.87 14.83 -109.14
N CYS A 10 -59.31 13.91 -108.29
CA CYS A 10 -60.46 14.12 -107.41
C CYS A 10 -60.12 15.32 -106.53
N ARG A 11 -60.65 16.49 -106.88
CA ARG A 11 -60.61 17.66 -106.01
C ARG A 11 -61.58 17.39 -104.86
N GLU A 12 -61.06 16.98 -103.71
CA GLU A 12 -61.86 16.81 -102.51
C GLU A 12 -62.53 18.14 -102.15
N SER A 13 -63.80 18.07 -101.72
CA SER A 13 -64.57 19.24 -101.33
C SER A 13 -63.88 19.96 -100.16
N PRO A 14 -63.73 21.30 -100.18
CA PRO A 14 -63.10 22.07 -99.10
C PRO A 14 -63.76 21.87 -97.72
N GLU A 15 -65.02 21.38 -97.68
CA GLU A 15 -65.68 21.00 -96.42
C GLU A 15 -65.08 19.74 -95.77
N ARG A 16 -64.55 18.79 -96.56
CA ARG A 16 -63.91 17.58 -96.02
C ARG A 16 -62.54 17.89 -95.44
N GLU A 17 -61.81 18.81 -96.04
CA GLU A 17 -60.50 19.27 -95.55
C GLU A 17 -60.66 20.02 -94.22
N ALA A 18 -61.64 20.92 -94.14
CA ALA A 18 -62.00 21.62 -92.90
C ALA A 18 -62.48 20.68 -91.79
N GLN A 19 -63.25 19.63 -92.11
CA GLN A 19 -63.66 18.62 -91.14
C GLN A 19 -62.49 17.74 -90.66
N ALA A 20 -61.57 17.39 -91.55
CA ALA A 20 -60.38 16.64 -91.19
C ALA A 20 -59.45 17.47 -90.28
N GLU A 21 -59.30 18.76 -90.54
CA GLU A 21 -58.52 19.67 -89.70
C GLU A 21 -59.18 19.89 -88.34
N LEU A 22 -60.51 20.09 -88.30
CA LEU A 22 -61.27 20.18 -87.05
C LEU A 22 -61.12 18.90 -86.20
N GLN A 23 -61.12 17.73 -86.84
CA GLN A 23 -60.92 16.46 -86.14
C GLN A 23 -59.51 16.34 -85.57
N ARG A 24 -58.47 16.73 -86.33
CA ARG A 24 -57.09 16.79 -85.82
C ARG A 24 -56.95 17.73 -84.62
N VAL A 25 -57.57 18.91 -84.68
CA VAL A 25 -57.55 19.86 -83.57
C VAL A 25 -58.26 19.29 -82.34
N LYS A 26 -59.39 18.59 -82.51
CA LYS A 26 -60.09 17.92 -81.40
C LYS A 26 -59.24 16.82 -80.77
N ASP A 27 -58.58 16.00 -81.59
CA ASP A 27 -57.72 14.92 -81.12
C ASP A 27 -56.50 15.50 -80.38
N HIS A 28 -55.92 16.59 -80.88
CA HIS A 28 -54.83 17.29 -80.21
C HIS A 28 -55.26 17.95 -78.89
N ILE A 29 -56.45 18.55 -78.82
CA ILE A 29 -57.02 19.08 -77.56
C ILE A 29 -57.23 17.94 -76.55
N LYS A 30 -57.68 16.78 -77.01
CA LYS A 30 -57.86 15.60 -76.14
C LYS A 30 -56.51 15.12 -75.58
N GLU A 31 -55.51 15.00 -76.45
CA GLU A 31 -54.15 14.64 -76.05
C GLU A 31 -53.55 15.63 -75.05
N LEU A 32 -53.70 16.95 -75.29
CA LEU A 32 -53.24 17.98 -74.36
C LEU A 32 -53.94 17.91 -72.99
N LYS A 33 -55.24 17.58 -72.95
CA LYS A 33 -55.98 17.39 -71.70
C LYS A 33 -55.46 16.19 -70.91
N GLU A 34 -55.20 15.07 -71.59
CA GLU A 34 -54.61 13.87 -70.97
C GLU A 34 -53.20 14.19 -70.43
N GLN A 35 -52.37 14.91 -71.19
CA GLN A 35 -51.05 15.35 -70.73
C GLN A 35 -51.13 16.29 -69.51
N ILE A 36 -52.08 17.23 -69.49
CA ILE A 36 -52.31 18.11 -68.34
C ILE A 36 -52.73 17.29 -67.11
N GLN A 37 -53.61 16.30 -67.28
CA GLN A 37 -54.07 15.46 -66.19
C GLN A 37 -52.91 14.65 -65.60
N VAL A 38 -52.12 13.98 -66.44
CA VAL A 38 -50.93 13.22 -66.01
C VAL A 38 -49.92 14.13 -65.27
N LYS A 39 -49.67 15.34 -65.79
CA LYS A 39 -48.79 16.30 -65.11
C LYS A 39 -49.36 16.77 -63.77
N THR A 40 -50.67 16.95 -63.67
CA THR A 40 -51.34 17.37 -62.43
C THR A 40 -51.23 16.30 -61.34
N GLU A 41 -51.47 15.04 -61.69
CA GLU A 41 -51.29 13.89 -60.80
C GLU A 41 -49.83 13.75 -60.35
N SER A 42 -48.87 13.92 -61.27
CA SER A 42 -47.44 13.92 -60.94
C SER A 42 -47.04 15.03 -59.97
N ILE A 43 -47.61 16.24 -60.12
CA ILE A 43 -47.34 17.36 -59.20
C ILE A 43 -47.93 17.07 -57.81
N LEU A 44 -49.13 16.50 -57.74
CA LEU A 44 -49.76 16.14 -56.47
C LEU A 44 -48.95 15.09 -55.71
N GLU A 45 -48.45 14.07 -56.41
CA GLU A 45 -47.64 13.03 -55.79
C GLU A 45 -46.29 13.59 -55.32
N LYS A 46 -45.60 14.41 -56.13
CA LYS A 46 -44.38 15.10 -55.68
C LYS A 46 -44.61 15.98 -54.46
N ARG A 47 -45.75 16.66 -54.36
CA ARG A 47 -46.12 17.45 -53.18
C ARG A 47 -46.36 16.57 -51.95
N ARG A 48 -46.94 15.37 -52.10
CA ARG A 48 -47.11 14.41 -51.02
C ARG A 48 -45.75 13.92 -50.51
N CYS A 49 -44.88 13.45 -51.41
CA CYS A 49 -43.54 13.00 -51.05
C CYS A 49 -42.73 14.09 -50.33
N LEU A 50 -42.84 15.35 -50.79
CA LEU A 50 -42.11 16.46 -50.19
C LEU A 50 -42.60 16.75 -48.76
N LYS A 51 -43.92 16.64 -48.50
CA LYS A 51 -44.47 16.78 -47.14
C LYS A 51 -44.00 15.67 -46.19
N GLU A 52 -43.92 14.44 -46.66
CA GLU A 52 -43.42 13.31 -45.87
C GLU A 52 -41.92 13.46 -45.56
N ALA A 53 -41.12 13.86 -46.55
CA ALA A 53 -39.70 14.13 -46.36
C ALA A 53 -39.46 15.27 -45.35
N THR A 54 -40.24 16.35 -45.39
CA THR A 54 -40.13 17.42 -44.39
C THR A 54 -40.47 16.95 -42.97
N LYS A 55 -41.53 16.13 -42.81
CA LYS A 55 -41.87 15.57 -41.49
C LYS A 55 -40.76 14.65 -40.96
N GLN A 56 -40.17 13.82 -41.82
CA GLN A 56 -39.05 12.97 -41.42
C GLN A 56 -37.81 13.78 -41.03
N ALA A 57 -37.52 14.87 -41.77
CA ALA A 57 -36.41 15.76 -41.45
C ALA A 57 -36.61 16.48 -40.10
N ASP A 58 -37.83 16.90 -39.78
CA ASP A 58 -38.15 17.55 -38.50
C ASP A 58 -38.01 16.57 -37.33
N VAL A 59 -38.50 15.33 -37.47
CA VAL A 59 -38.34 14.28 -36.45
C VAL A 59 -36.85 13.93 -36.27
N SER A 60 -36.08 13.83 -37.36
CA SER A 60 -34.64 13.56 -37.27
C SER A 60 -33.90 14.67 -36.52
N LYS A 61 -34.21 15.94 -36.81
CA LYS A 61 -33.61 17.08 -36.10
C LYS A 61 -33.95 17.06 -34.61
N GLU A 62 -35.20 16.75 -34.26
CA GLU A 62 -35.61 16.69 -32.85
C GLU A 62 -34.88 15.55 -32.10
N MET A 63 -34.70 14.40 -32.76
CA MET A 63 -33.95 13.27 -32.22
C MET A 63 -32.47 13.59 -32.03
N ASP A 64 -31.84 14.29 -32.99
CA ASP A 64 -30.45 14.72 -32.90
C ASP A 64 -30.23 15.71 -31.75
N VAL A 65 -31.14 16.67 -31.57
CA VAL A 65 -31.11 17.62 -30.45
C VAL A 65 -31.21 16.90 -29.11
N ARG A 66 -32.15 15.95 -28.97
CA ARG A 66 -32.31 15.14 -27.75
C ARG A 66 -31.06 14.31 -27.47
N THR A 67 -30.49 13.66 -28.48
CA THR A 67 -29.29 12.83 -28.34
C THR A 67 -28.08 13.67 -27.91
N THR A 68 -27.95 14.87 -28.48
CA THR A 68 -26.90 15.83 -28.11
C THR A 68 -27.06 16.31 -26.66
N ALA A 69 -28.29 16.62 -26.24
CA ALA A 69 -28.58 17.06 -24.87
C ALA A 69 -28.29 15.96 -23.83
N ILE A 70 -28.68 14.71 -24.10
CA ILE A 70 -28.37 13.55 -23.24
C ILE A 70 -26.87 13.34 -23.15
N THR A 71 -26.16 13.39 -24.28
CA THR A 71 -24.70 13.22 -24.32
C THR A 71 -23.99 14.30 -23.49
N ALA A 72 -24.43 15.57 -23.61
CA ALA A 72 -23.89 16.68 -22.82
C ALA A 72 -24.19 16.53 -21.31
N ALA A 73 -25.39 16.10 -20.95
CA ALA A 73 -25.76 15.85 -19.55
C ALA A 73 -24.94 14.70 -18.93
N CYS A 74 -24.74 13.60 -19.67
CA CYS A 74 -23.89 12.50 -19.27
C CYS A 74 -22.42 12.93 -19.11
N ALA A 75 -21.89 13.72 -20.03
CA ALA A 75 -20.53 14.26 -19.95
C ALA A 75 -20.35 15.18 -18.72
N GLY A 76 -21.33 16.07 -18.46
CA GLY A 76 -21.33 16.94 -17.28
C GLY A 76 -21.44 16.16 -15.97
N GLY A 77 -22.24 15.09 -15.93
CA GLY A 77 -22.33 14.17 -14.79
C GLY A 77 -21.00 13.46 -14.52
N ARG A 78 -20.34 12.95 -15.55
CA ARG A 78 -19.04 12.29 -15.47
C ARG A 78 -17.95 13.23 -14.94
N LEU A 79 -17.85 14.44 -15.49
CA LEU A 79 -16.95 15.49 -15.01
C LEU A 79 -17.14 15.83 -13.52
N ARG A 80 -18.39 15.86 -13.04
CA ARG A 80 -18.68 16.10 -11.61
C ARG A 80 -18.25 14.92 -10.74
N LEU A 81 -18.44 13.69 -11.21
CA LEU A 81 -18.02 12.48 -10.51
C LEU A 81 -16.50 12.37 -10.45
N ASP A 82 -15.82 12.65 -11.56
CA ASP A 82 -14.36 12.65 -11.65
C ASP A 82 -13.77 13.70 -10.68
N LYS A 83 -14.29 14.94 -10.71
CA LYS A 83 -13.89 15.98 -9.73
C LYS A 83 -14.13 15.57 -8.27
N LYS A 84 -15.24 14.90 -7.97
CA LYS A 84 -15.51 14.37 -6.62
C LYS A 84 -14.52 13.27 -6.24
N ARG A 85 -14.18 12.39 -7.19
CA ARG A 85 -13.20 11.31 -6.99
C ARG A 85 -11.81 11.89 -6.72
N ASP A 86 -11.40 12.90 -7.48
CA ASP A 86 -10.13 13.59 -7.29
C ASP A 86 -10.06 14.25 -5.92
N LEU A 87 -11.12 14.96 -5.50
CA LEU A 87 -11.21 15.55 -4.16
C LEU A 87 -11.17 14.49 -3.04
N ILE A 88 -11.82 13.34 -3.23
CA ILE A 88 -11.77 12.22 -2.27
C ILE A 88 -10.34 11.67 -2.18
N ASN A 89 -9.67 11.48 -3.31
CA ASN A 89 -8.29 10.99 -3.34
C ASN A 89 -7.33 11.98 -2.67
N GLU A 90 -7.46 13.28 -2.96
CA GLU A 90 -6.67 14.33 -2.31
C GLU A 90 -6.85 14.33 -0.79
N LYS A 91 -8.09 14.23 -0.30
CA LYS A 91 -8.38 14.10 1.14
C LYS A 91 -7.80 12.83 1.75
N ARG A 92 -7.88 11.69 1.05
CA ARG A 92 -7.25 10.43 1.49
C ARG A 92 -5.74 10.59 1.62
N HIS A 93 -5.10 11.20 0.63
CA HIS A 93 -3.66 11.47 0.67
C HIS A 93 -3.26 12.41 1.81
N ALA A 94 -4.07 13.43 2.11
CA ALA A 94 -3.83 14.31 3.25
C ALA A 94 -3.92 13.55 4.58
N VAL A 95 -4.95 12.72 4.77
CA VAL A 95 -5.12 11.89 5.98
C VAL A 95 -3.97 10.89 6.11
N ASP A 96 -3.58 10.21 5.02
CA ASP A 96 -2.45 9.27 5.05
C ASP A 96 -1.14 9.96 5.42
N ARG A 97 -0.91 11.18 4.93
CA ARG A 97 0.27 11.98 5.29
C ARG A 97 0.26 12.34 6.78
N GLU A 98 -0.88 12.77 7.31
CA GLU A 98 -1.05 13.10 8.73
C GLU A 98 -0.82 11.89 9.63
N LYS A 99 -1.38 10.72 9.27
CA LYS A 99 -1.10 9.44 9.95
C LYS A 99 0.39 9.11 9.98
N ARG A 100 1.09 9.24 8.85
CA ARG A 100 2.54 9.00 8.79
C ARG A 100 3.33 9.98 9.66
N MET A 101 2.93 11.24 9.72
CA MET A 101 3.54 12.23 10.62
C MET A 101 3.35 11.83 12.08
N MET A 102 2.13 11.46 12.49
CA MET A 102 1.87 10.98 13.86
C MET A 102 2.69 9.72 14.20
N VAL A 103 2.81 8.77 13.26
CA VAL A 103 3.68 7.60 13.43
C VAL A 103 5.14 8.02 13.59
N LEU A 104 5.63 8.96 12.79
CA LEU A 104 7.02 9.42 12.90
C LEU A 104 7.28 10.15 14.23
N GLU A 105 6.35 10.98 14.70
CA GLU A 105 6.46 11.65 15.99
C GLU A 105 6.49 10.63 17.14
N LEU A 106 5.56 9.66 17.12
CA LEU A 106 5.53 8.56 18.07
C LEU A 106 6.84 7.77 18.04
N MET A 107 7.25 7.31 16.86
CA MET A 107 8.43 6.48 16.70
C MET A 107 9.72 7.25 16.99
N THR A 108 9.79 8.56 16.79
CA THR A 108 10.96 9.38 17.16
C THR A 108 11.04 9.59 18.67
N PHE A 109 9.89 9.66 19.37
CA PHE A 109 9.86 9.68 20.82
C PHE A 109 10.36 8.35 21.40
N PHE A 110 9.91 7.23 20.85
CA PHE A 110 10.29 5.90 21.33
C PHE A 110 11.69 5.49 20.87
N PHE A 111 12.02 5.70 19.61
CA PHE A 111 13.34 5.50 19.03
C PHE A 111 13.90 6.88 18.65
N PRO A 112 14.58 7.58 19.56
CA PRO A 112 15.22 8.84 19.23
C PRO A 112 16.37 8.56 18.24
N LEU A 113 16.04 8.54 16.94
CA LEU A 113 16.94 8.20 15.84
C LEU A 113 18.18 9.10 15.79
N ASP A 114 18.07 10.31 16.34
CA ASP A 114 19.17 11.27 16.46
C ASP A 114 20.20 10.88 17.56
N GLN A 115 19.90 9.89 18.41
CA GLN A 115 20.85 9.36 19.39
C GLN A 115 21.95 8.48 18.78
N TYR A 116 21.87 8.09 17.49
CA TYR A 116 23.00 7.44 16.80
C TYR A 116 24.28 8.31 16.79
N LYS A 117 24.13 9.63 17.03
CA LYS A 117 25.23 10.61 17.13
C LYS A 117 25.39 11.25 18.51
N ARG A 118 24.61 10.87 19.52
CA ARG A 118 24.99 11.22 20.89
C ARG A 118 26.07 10.23 21.31
N SER A 119 27.31 10.71 21.35
CA SER A 119 28.36 10.10 22.16
C SER A 119 27.72 9.67 23.48
N VAL A 120 27.84 8.38 23.78
CA VAL A 120 27.36 7.71 24.99
C VAL A 120 27.21 8.72 26.12
N VAL A 121 25.96 8.96 26.55
CA VAL A 121 25.69 9.72 27.77
C VAL A 121 26.46 9.00 28.88
N GLY A 122 27.54 9.63 29.34
CA GLY A 122 28.56 8.97 30.18
C GLY A 122 30.01 9.34 29.86
N GLN A 123 30.32 10.13 28.82
CA GLN A 123 31.70 10.57 28.57
C GLN A 123 32.33 11.40 29.69
N ASP A 124 31.50 12.00 30.58
CA ASP A 124 31.95 12.72 31.77
C ASP A 124 31.84 11.88 33.07
N ASP A 125 31.39 10.63 33.00
CA ASP A 125 31.42 9.73 34.17
C ASP A 125 32.89 9.34 34.44
N PRO A 126 33.46 9.66 35.62
CA PRO A 126 34.84 9.32 35.97
C PRO A 126 35.15 7.83 35.78
N LYS A 127 34.17 6.94 35.91
CA LYS A 127 34.34 5.50 35.69
C LYS A 127 34.51 5.14 34.22
N VAL A 128 33.76 5.80 33.33
CA VAL A 128 33.85 5.61 31.88
C VAL A 128 35.16 6.20 31.34
N VAL A 129 35.56 7.37 31.83
CA VAL A 129 36.87 7.99 31.50
C VAL A 129 38.03 7.08 31.93
N MET A 130 37.94 6.50 33.14
CA MET A 130 38.96 5.57 33.65
C MET A 130 39.03 4.28 32.83
N GLN A 131 37.90 3.77 32.35
CA GLN A 131 37.86 2.58 31.50
C GLN A 131 38.36 2.85 30.08
N MET A 132 38.05 4.02 29.51
CA MET A 132 38.62 4.47 28.24
C MET A 132 40.15 4.63 28.34
N GLU A 133 40.65 5.18 29.44
CA GLU A 133 42.09 5.33 29.70
C GLU A 133 42.77 3.97 29.92
N ARG A 134 42.12 3.04 30.62
CA ARG A 134 42.61 1.65 30.76
C ARG A 134 42.65 0.94 29.42
N HIS A 135 41.65 1.12 28.57
CA HIS A 135 41.62 0.59 27.21
C HIS A 135 42.74 1.19 26.35
N ARG A 136 42.99 2.50 26.46
CA ARG A 136 44.08 3.19 25.76
C ARG A 136 45.46 2.64 26.17
N ARG A 137 45.65 2.38 27.46
CA ARG A 137 46.88 1.76 27.98
C ARG A 137 47.05 0.31 27.53
N MET A 138 45.99 -0.49 27.55
CA MET A 138 46.04 -1.87 27.04
C MET A 138 46.32 -1.90 25.53
N LYS A 139 45.80 -0.93 24.77
CA LYS A 139 46.09 -0.81 23.34
C LYS A 139 47.56 -0.45 23.08
N MET A 140 48.12 0.51 23.82
CA MET A 140 49.56 0.83 23.73
C MET A 140 50.45 -0.36 24.12
N ILE A 141 50.05 -1.14 25.14
CA ILE A 141 50.77 -2.36 25.53
C ILE A 141 50.67 -3.42 24.43
N ALA A 142 49.50 -3.63 23.84
CA ALA A 142 49.31 -4.58 22.75
C ALA A 142 50.07 -4.18 21.48
N GLU A 143 50.13 -2.89 21.16
CA GLU A 143 50.92 -2.35 20.05
C GLU A 143 52.43 -2.52 20.32
N ALA A 144 52.90 -2.23 21.53
CA ALA A 144 54.29 -2.47 21.93
C ALA A 144 54.64 -3.96 21.91
N MET A 145 53.72 -4.84 22.29
CA MET A 145 53.91 -6.30 22.20
C MET A 145 53.90 -6.79 20.75
N ALA A 146 53.09 -6.19 19.87
CA ALA A 146 53.07 -6.49 18.45
C ALA A 146 54.36 -6.05 17.73
N GLU A 147 55.02 -4.98 18.18
CA GLU A 147 56.34 -4.58 17.67
C GLU A 147 57.44 -5.58 18.06
N VAL A 148 57.35 -6.17 19.26
CA VAL A 148 58.30 -7.17 19.77
C VAL A 148 58.15 -8.52 19.07
N ASP A 149 56.94 -8.89 18.61
CA ASP A 149 56.64 -10.18 17.96
C ASP A 149 56.76 -10.20 16.43
N SER A 150 57.32 -9.15 15.81
CA SER A 150 57.52 -9.03 14.35
C SER A 150 58.47 -10.07 13.70
N SER A 151 58.89 -11.10 14.44
CA SER A 151 59.73 -12.19 13.92
C SER A 151 59.06 -13.56 13.79
N LYS A 152 57.77 -13.73 14.13
CA LYS A 152 57.02 -14.96 13.78
C LYS A 152 55.58 -14.66 13.39
N THR A 153 55.21 -15.06 12.18
CA THR A 153 53.85 -15.02 11.64
C THR A 153 52.90 -15.85 12.51
N VAL A 154 52.22 -15.19 13.44
CA VAL A 154 51.03 -15.70 14.13
C VAL A 154 50.01 -14.59 14.09
N THR A 155 48.89 -14.83 13.40
CA THR A 155 47.72 -13.96 13.41
C THR A 155 47.26 -13.71 14.84
N PRO A 156 47.09 -12.45 15.28
CA PRO A 156 46.67 -12.18 16.65
C PRO A 156 45.20 -12.61 16.86
N PRO A 157 44.84 -13.14 18.04
CA PRO A 157 43.46 -13.42 18.37
C PRO A 157 42.68 -12.10 18.47
N PRO A 158 41.40 -12.08 18.07
CA PRO A 158 40.58 -10.88 18.19
C PRO A 158 40.41 -10.52 19.67
N THR A 159 40.81 -9.30 20.01
CA THR A 159 40.74 -8.74 21.35
C THR A 159 39.29 -8.71 21.84
N MET A 160 39.00 -9.53 22.85
CA MET A 160 37.74 -9.59 23.60
C MET A 160 37.38 -8.24 24.23
N GLY A 161 36.17 -7.76 23.96
CA GLY A 161 35.51 -6.74 24.79
C GLY A 161 34.83 -7.43 25.97
N TYR A 162 35.35 -7.19 27.18
CA TYR A 162 34.84 -7.70 28.44
C TYR A 162 33.86 -6.68 29.03
N TRP A 163 32.62 -7.09 29.28
CA TRP A 163 31.78 -6.45 30.30
C TRP A 163 31.27 -7.56 31.22
N ALA A 164 31.88 -7.58 32.40
CA ALA A 164 31.52 -8.44 33.50
C ALA A 164 30.09 -8.13 33.91
N ALA A 165 29.23 -9.15 33.85
CA ALA A 165 28.13 -9.25 34.78
C ALA A 165 28.74 -9.18 36.18
N HIS A 166 28.37 -8.17 36.97
CA HIS A 166 28.51 -8.29 38.42
C HIS A 166 27.39 -9.20 38.91
N GLY A 167 27.51 -10.50 38.61
CA GLY A 167 26.81 -11.56 39.30
C GLY A 167 27.70 -12.07 40.43
N ALA A 168 27.23 -11.95 41.67
CA ALA A 168 27.89 -12.55 42.81
C ALA A 168 27.81 -14.09 42.68
N GLY A 169 28.97 -14.73 42.48
CA GLY A 169 29.22 -16.13 42.85
C GLY A 169 28.93 -17.20 41.78
N GLY A 170 29.98 -17.92 41.38
CA GLY A 170 29.92 -19.35 41.04
C GLY A 170 30.03 -19.75 39.56
N ASP A 171 31.24 -20.21 39.20
CA ASP A 171 31.61 -21.19 38.15
C ASP A 171 31.17 -21.01 36.68
N ASP A 172 32.15 -20.56 35.89
CA ASP A 172 32.67 -21.13 34.64
C ASP A 172 31.73 -21.98 33.75
N SER A 173 31.11 -21.33 32.76
CA SER A 173 31.08 -21.78 31.35
C SER A 173 30.29 -20.81 30.44
N ALA A 174 30.62 -19.52 30.46
CA ALA A 174 30.04 -18.57 29.51
C ALA A 174 30.78 -18.64 28.17
N VAL A 175 30.16 -19.26 27.17
CA VAL A 175 30.64 -19.24 25.77
C VAL A 175 30.64 -17.79 25.26
N PRO A 176 31.74 -17.27 24.70
CA PRO A 176 31.83 -15.86 24.32
C PRO A 176 30.99 -15.60 23.06
N MET A 177 29.88 -14.88 23.20
CA MET A 177 29.15 -14.31 22.06
C MET A 177 29.97 -13.20 21.41
N THR A 178 30.01 -13.22 20.08
CA THR A 178 30.84 -12.33 19.25
C THR A 178 30.29 -10.91 19.20
N ILE A 179 31.15 -9.91 19.01
CA ILE A 179 30.87 -8.46 19.13
C ILE A 179 29.77 -7.91 18.19
N LYS A 180 29.23 -8.71 17.25
CA LYS A 180 28.01 -8.37 16.50
C LYS A 180 26.72 -8.55 17.32
N ASP A 181 26.80 -9.23 18.46
CA ASP A 181 25.67 -9.67 19.28
C ASP A 181 25.28 -8.67 20.40
N ASN A 182 25.78 -7.43 20.31
CA ASN A 182 25.63 -6.35 21.31
C ASN A 182 24.97 -5.09 20.74
N GLU A 183 24.04 -5.23 19.79
CA GLU A 183 23.22 -4.09 19.32
C GLU A 183 22.15 -3.75 20.36
N PHE A 184 22.39 -2.68 21.11
CA PHE A 184 21.43 -2.14 22.07
C PHE A 184 20.59 -1.05 21.44
N PHE A 185 19.28 -1.10 21.71
CA PHE A 185 18.32 -0.07 21.34
C PHE A 185 17.93 0.71 22.59
N SER A 186 17.65 2.01 22.41
CA SER A 186 17.05 2.85 23.44
C SER A 186 15.59 3.05 23.08
N ILE A 187 14.70 2.68 24.00
CA ILE A 187 13.24 2.76 23.83
C ILE A 187 12.68 3.57 24.98
N ALA A 188 12.23 4.80 24.70
CA ALA A 188 11.83 5.76 25.75
C ALA A 188 12.90 5.86 26.86
N ASP A 189 14.16 6.02 26.46
CA ASP A 189 15.36 6.05 27.31
C ASP A 189 15.65 4.76 28.10
N CYS A 190 14.92 3.66 27.85
CA CYS A 190 15.19 2.34 28.39
C CYS A 190 16.09 1.54 27.43
N ARG A 191 17.21 1.03 27.94
CA ARG A 191 18.16 0.24 27.14
C ARG A 191 17.73 -1.22 27.06
N ILE A 192 17.71 -1.77 25.85
CA ILE A 192 17.41 -3.19 25.62
C ILE A 192 18.35 -3.80 24.58
N ASN A 193 18.78 -5.05 24.79
CA ASN A 193 19.46 -5.85 23.77
C ASN A 193 18.40 -6.49 22.87
N ASP A 194 18.44 -6.19 21.58
CA ASP A 194 17.46 -6.65 20.59
C ASP A 194 17.71 -8.06 20.07
N HIS A 195 18.79 -8.71 20.51
CA HIS A 195 18.86 -10.17 20.47
C HIS A 195 17.77 -10.82 21.31
N CYS A 196 17.09 -10.04 22.17
CA CYS A 196 15.87 -10.42 22.86
C CYS A 196 15.96 -11.84 23.43
N LEU A 197 17.13 -12.15 24.02
CA LEU A 197 17.28 -13.28 24.92
C LEU A 197 16.52 -12.88 26.17
N TYR A 198 15.20 -13.08 26.07
CA TYR A 198 14.27 -12.73 27.10
C TYR A 198 14.50 -13.57 28.37
N ASP A 199 15.42 -14.52 28.38
CA ASP A 199 15.73 -15.41 29.50
C ASP A 199 15.91 -14.67 30.84
N ALA A 200 16.62 -13.53 30.84
CA ALA A 200 16.79 -12.71 32.03
C ALA A 200 15.47 -12.06 32.46
N LEU A 201 14.72 -11.46 31.50
CA LEU A 201 13.42 -10.86 31.75
C LEU A 201 12.37 -11.90 32.17
N ARG A 202 12.37 -13.07 31.53
CA ARG A 202 11.55 -14.25 31.80
C ARG A 202 11.82 -14.73 33.22
N THR A 203 13.10 -14.89 33.57
CA THR A 203 13.51 -15.28 34.93
C THR A 203 13.06 -14.23 35.95
N TYR A 204 13.24 -12.95 35.64
CA TYR A 204 12.82 -11.85 36.49
C TYR A 204 11.31 -11.86 36.75
N LEU A 205 10.51 -11.85 35.68
CA LEU A 205 9.05 -11.75 35.78
C LEU A 205 8.40 -12.96 36.45
N ILE A 206 8.93 -14.17 36.20
CA ILE A 206 8.32 -15.43 36.65
C ILE A 206 8.81 -15.82 38.05
N TYR A 207 10.13 -15.75 38.26
CA TYR A 207 10.80 -16.33 39.43
C TYR A 207 11.28 -15.27 40.43
N ASN A 208 11.63 -14.07 39.98
CA ASN A 208 12.33 -13.11 40.82
C ASN A 208 11.38 -12.15 41.55
N ARG A 209 11.10 -12.48 42.82
CA ARG A 209 10.37 -11.61 43.78
C ARG A 209 11.32 -10.79 44.67
N SER A 210 12.61 -10.78 44.37
CA SER A 210 13.59 -10.03 45.16
C SER A 210 13.43 -8.52 44.97
N THR A 211 13.72 -7.75 46.03
CA THR A 211 13.81 -6.29 45.98
C THR A 211 15.08 -5.81 45.27
N ASP A 212 16.06 -6.69 45.10
CA ASP A 212 17.32 -6.43 44.38
C ASP A 212 17.16 -6.78 42.90
N ILE A 213 16.50 -5.87 42.18
CA ILE A 213 16.34 -5.93 40.72
C ILE A 213 17.54 -5.21 40.11
N SER A 214 18.20 -5.82 39.13
CA SER A 214 19.24 -5.12 38.37
C SER A 214 18.62 -3.98 37.56
N ASP A 215 19.35 -2.88 37.37
CA ASP A 215 18.86 -1.78 36.53
C ASP A 215 18.61 -2.23 35.08
N ASP A 216 19.38 -3.22 34.61
CA ASP A 216 19.21 -3.82 33.29
C ASP A 216 17.86 -4.56 33.15
N ASP A 217 17.42 -5.32 34.16
CA ASP A 217 16.12 -6.02 34.13
C ASP A 217 14.95 -5.02 34.16
N ARG A 218 15.09 -3.91 34.91
CA ARG A 218 14.10 -2.83 34.93
C ARG A 218 13.99 -2.16 33.57
N HIS A 219 15.13 -1.88 32.94
CA HIS A 219 15.18 -1.30 31.61
C HIS A 219 14.59 -2.24 30.56
N ALA A 220 14.90 -3.54 30.64
CA ALA A 220 14.35 -4.55 29.74
C ALA A 220 12.82 -4.67 29.87
N TYR A 221 12.30 -4.70 31.10
CA TYR A 221 10.86 -4.74 31.35
C TYR A 221 10.16 -3.47 30.85
N ALA A 222 10.72 -2.29 31.13
CA ALA A 222 10.16 -1.02 30.67
C ALA A 222 10.15 -0.94 29.14
N ALA A 223 11.24 -1.30 28.47
CA ALA A 223 11.33 -1.36 27.01
C ALA A 223 10.30 -2.35 26.42
N PHE A 224 10.11 -3.51 27.06
CA PHE A 224 9.11 -4.49 26.65
C PHE A 224 7.68 -3.95 26.78
N ALA A 225 7.33 -3.31 27.90
CA ALA A 225 6.01 -2.69 28.08
C ALA A 225 5.79 -1.52 27.10
N HIS A 226 6.81 -0.70 26.86
CA HIS A 226 6.76 0.36 25.86
C HIS A 226 6.56 -0.18 24.44
N CYS A 227 7.16 -1.33 24.10
CA CYS A 227 6.95 -2.00 22.82
C CYS A 227 5.47 -2.29 22.56
N VAL A 228 4.77 -2.83 23.57
CA VAL A 228 3.34 -3.13 23.47
C VAL A 228 2.51 -1.85 23.31
N HIS A 229 2.84 -0.79 24.06
CA HIS A 229 2.18 0.51 23.89
C HIS A 229 2.39 1.09 22.49
N VAL A 230 3.61 0.99 21.94
CA VAL A 230 3.92 1.44 20.58
C VAL A 230 3.09 0.65 19.57
N LEU A 231 3.07 -0.67 19.67
CA LEU A 231 2.28 -1.52 18.77
C LEU A 231 0.79 -1.18 18.78
N HIS A 232 0.21 -0.97 19.96
CA HIS A 232 -1.19 -0.57 20.10
C HIS A 232 -1.46 0.80 19.48
N ASN A 233 -0.60 1.79 19.73
CA ASN A 233 -0.77 3.11 19.14
C ASN A 233 -0.58 3.10 17.61
N LEU A 234 0.39 2.32 17.11
CA LEU A 234 0.61 2.15 15.67
C LEU A 234 -0.61 1.51 15.01
N SER A 235 -1.22 0.48 15.60
CA SER A 235 -2.40 -0.16 15.05
C SER A 235 -3.59 0.81 14.94
N VAL A 236 -3.80 1.65 15.96
CA VAL A 236 -4.85 2.69 15.97
C VAL A 236 -4.57 3.79 14.95
N ILE A 237 -3.37 4.35 14.92
CA ILE A 237 -3.01 5.44 13.99
C ILE A 237 -3.12 4.98 12.53
N LEU A 238 -2.61 3.77 12.25
CA LEU A 238 -2.56 3.22 10.91
C LEU A 238 -3.88 2.59 10.47
N ASP A 239 -4.85 2.44 11.39
CA ASP A 239 -6.08 1.68 11.15
C ASP A 239 -5.77 0.25 10.67
N TYR A 240 -4.78 -0.37 11.31
CA TYR A 240 -4.27 -1.70 10.96
C TYR A 240 -4.66 -2.70 12.03
N LYS A 241 -5.34 -3.77 11.63
CA LYS A 241 -5.69 -4.87 12.53
C LYS A 241 -4.49 -5.78 12.73
N LEU A 242 -3.96 -5.82 13.95
CA LEU A 242 -2.89 -6.74 14.33
C LEU A 242 -3.38 -8.19 14.28
N PRO A 243 -2.48 -9.16 13.99
CA PRO A 243 -2.81 -10.58 13.95
C PRO A 243 -3.25 -11.12 15.31
N TYR A 244 -2.74 -10.52 16.39
CA TYR A 244 -3.09 -10.89 17.77
C TYR A 244 -3.41 -9.66 18.60
N GLU A 245 -4.41 -9.80 19.48
CA GLU A 245 -4.67 -8.83 20.53
C GLU A 245 -3.68 -9.01 21.68
N ILE A 246 -3.08 -7.90 22.11
CA ILE A 246 -2.14 -7.86 23.23
C ILE A 246 -2.77 -7.00 24.31
N SER A 247 -3.26 -7.65 25.38
CA SER A 247 -3.95 -6.99 26.48
C SER A 247 -2.96 -6.46 27.50
N LEU A 248 -2.73 -5.15 27.48
CA LEU A 248 -1.91 -4.46 28.49
C LEU A 248 -2.42 -4.68 29.92
N PRO A 249 -3.75 -4.66 30.21
CA PRO A 249 -4.24 -4.97 31.54
C PRO A 249 -3.88 -6.37 32.00
N GLU A 250 -3.82 -7.36 31.11
CA GLU A 250 -3.41 -8.72 31.46
C GLU A 250 -1.95 -8.75 31.88
N MET A 251 -1.07 -8.10 31.13
CA MET A 251 0.37 -8.01 31.46
C MET A 251 0.65 -7.35 32.81
N MET A 252 -0.24 -6.45 33.26
CA MET A 252 -0.06 -5.69 34.51
C MET A 252 -0.77 -6.33 35.72
N LYS A 253 -1.82 -7.13 35.50
CA LYS A 253 -2.66 -7.70 36.58
C LYS A 253 -2.25 -9.11 36.97
N TYR A 254 -1.78 -9.93 36.03
CA TYR A 254 -1.48 -11.33 36.30
C TYR A 254 -0.07 -11.51 36.83
N ARG A 255 0.10 -12.57 37.62
CA ARG A 255 1.43 -13.10 37.90
C ARG A 255 1.97 -13.70 36.61
N TRP A 256 3.14 -13.26 36.17
CA TRP A 256 3.79 -13.85 35.01
C TRP A 256 4.05 -15.35 35.22
N THR A 257 3.61 -16.14 34.24
CA THR A 257 3.93 -17.56 34.08
C THR A 257 4.80 -17.72 32.84
N GLU A 258 5.47 -18.86 32.70
CA GLU A 258 6.25 -19.19 31.49
C GLU A 258 5.37 -19.07 30.24
N ASN A 259 4.23 -19.76 30.26
CA ASN A 259 3.17 -19.72 29.26
C ASN A 259 2.73 -18.31 28.85
N LEU A 260 2.39 -17.44 29.83
CA LEU A 260 1.97 -16.06 29.56
C LEU A 260 3.10 -15.26 28.91
N PHE A 261 4.34 -15.46 29.37
CA PHE A 261 5.50 -14.77 28.85
C PHE A 261 5.79 -15.15 27.40
N ASP A 262 5.92 -16.44 27.13
CA ASP A 262 6.30 -16.99 25.83
C ASP A 262 5.22 -16.64 24.78
N THR A 263 3.94 -16.77 25.14
CA THR A 263 2.81 -16.36 24.28
C THR A 263 2.80 -14.86 23.99
N THR A 264 3.06 -14.01 24.99
CA THR A 264 3.07 -12.56 24.80
C THR A 264 4.21 -12.12 23.87
N VAL A 265 5.41 -12.68 24.07
CA VAL A 265 6.57 -12.44 23.20
C VAL A 265 6.25 -12.85 21.77
N PHE A 266 5.69 -14.04 21.56
CA PHE A 266 5.31 -14.51 20.24
C PHE A 266 4.31 -13.55 19.56
N LYS A 267 3.24 -13.16 20.26
CA LYS A 267 2.23 -12.21 19.75
C LYS A 267 2.85 -10.88 19.34
N ILE A 268 3.78 -10.34 20.13
CA ILE A 268 4.52 -9.10 19.83
C ILE A 268 5.35 -9.28 18.56
N ASN A 269 6.15 -10.34 18.48
CA ASN A 269 7.03 -10.58 17.34
C ASN A 269 6.24 -10.72 16.03
N VAL A 270 5.20 -11.56 16.01
CA VAL A 270 4.34 -11.73 14.82
C VAL A 270 3.65 -10.41 14.44
N SER A 271 3.15 -9.66 15.42
CA SER A 271 2.50 -8.36 15.17
C SER A 271 3.45 -7.36 14.50
N ILE A 272 4.70 -7.29 14.95
CA ILE A 272 5.73 -6.43 14.36
C ILE A 272 6.09 -6.90 12.95
N VAL A 273 6.26 -8.21 12.75
CA VAL A 273 6.53 -8.80 11.42
C VAL A 273 5.43 -8.44 10.43
N HIS A 274 4.17 -8.64 10.81
CA HIS A 274 3.02 -8.30 9.97
C HIS A 274 2.96 -6.81 9.64
N LEU A 275 3.22 -5.94 10.63
CA LEU A 275 3.26 -4.51 10.40
C LEU A 275 4.37 -4.12 9.41
N CYS A 276 5.57 -4.69 9.56
CA CYS A 276 6.68 -4.49 8.64
C CYS A 276 6.34 -4.91 7.20
N LEU A 277 5.75 -6.10 7.04
CA LEU A 277 5.32 -6.63 5.73
C LEU A 277 4.20 -5.79 5.11
N ALA A 278 3.24 -5.35 5.91
CA ALA A 278 2.13 -4.52 5.46
C ALA A 278 2.60 -3.15 4.95
N HIS A 279 3.74 -2.67 5.44
CA HIS A 279 4.38 -1.43 4.97
C HIS A 279 5.50 -1.65 3.94
N GLY A 280 5.57 -2.84 3.35
CA GLY A 280 6.43 -3.13 2.20
C GLY A 280 7.91 -3.32 2.56
N ILE A 281 8.22 -3.69 3.81
CA ILE A 281 9.57 -4.14 4.17
C ILE A 281 9.75 -5.57 3.62
N PRO A 282 10.80 -5.84 2.83
CA PRO A 282 11.08 -7.18 2.31
C PRO A 282 11.29 -8.19 3.44
N SER A 283 10.76 -9.41 3.28
CA SER A 283 10.87 -10.49 4.27
C SER A 283 12.33 -10.81 4.63
N GLU A 284 13.27 -10.63 3.70
CA GLU A 284 14.70 -10.90 3.90
C GLU A 284 15.36 -9.89 4.85
N LYS A 285 14.73 -8.73 5.10
CA LYS A 285 15.20 -7.71 6.02
C LYS A 285 14.53 -7.78 7.40
N ILE A 286 13.56 -8.68 7.55
CA ILE A 286 12.80 -8.86 8.78
C ILE A 286 13.39 -10.05 9.53
N SER A 287 13.65 -9.86 10.83
CA SER A 287 14.14 -10.93 11.70
C SER A 287 13.13 -11.18 12.81
N PHE A 288 12.56 -12.38 12.86
CA PHE A 288 11.46 -12.71 13.78
C PHE A 288 11.81 -12.42 15.26
N HIS A 289 13.02 -12.80 15.68
CA HIS A 289 13.48 -12.64 17.06
C HIS A 289 14.05 -11.25 17.38
N ARG A 290 13.98 -10.30 16.44
CA ARG A 290 14.56 -8.95 16.58
C ARG A 290 13.48 -7.86 16.41
N PRO A 291 12.52 -7.78 17.34
CA PRO A 291 11.37 -6.88 17.22
C PRO A 291 11.76 -5.40 17.17
N PHE A 292 12.80 -4.96 17.88
CA PHE A 292 13.19 -3.56 17.94
C PHE A 292 13.98 -3.13 16.71
N TYR A 293 14.82 -4.01 16.16
CA TYR A 293 15.42 -3.78 14.84
C TYR A 293 14.37 -3.68 13.74
N ASN A 294 13.35 -4.53 13.77
CA ASN A 294 12.24 -4.46 12.82
C ASN A 294 11.46 -3.13 12.95
N LEU A 295 11.15 -2.71 14.18
CA LEU A 295 10.49 -1.42 14.46
C LEU A 295 11.36 -0.23 14.02
N PHE A 296 12.67 -0.30 14.22
CA PHE A 296 13.62 0.70 13.75
C PHE A 296 13.62 0.80 12.21
N ASN A 297 13.65 -0.34 11.50
CA ASN A 297 13.54 -0.37 10.05
C ASN A 297 12.22 0.21 9.56
N LEU A 298 11.13 -0.09 10.26
CA LEU A 298 9.81 0.46 9.99
C LEU A 298 9.77 1.98 10.14
N CYS A 299 10.40 2.53 11.18
CA CYS A 299 10.54 3.97 11.33
C CYS A 299 11.31 4.59 10.14
N GLY A 300 12.42 3.98 9.73
CA GLY A 300 13.16 4.39 8.54
C GLY A 300 12.31 4.38 7.27
N LYS A 301 11.45 3.37 7.11
CA LYS A 301 10.51 3.24 5.99
C LYS A 301 9.43 4.32 5.99
N PHE A 302 8.85 4.64 7.14
CA PHE A 302 7.89 5.75 7.25
C PHE A 302 8.53 7.09 6.87
N ARG A 303 9.79 7.30 7.23
CA ARG A 303 10.54 8.52 6.88
C ARG A 303 10.82 8.61 5.39
N SER A 304 11.21 7.52 4.74
CA SER A 304 11.41 7.50 3.29
C SER A 304 10.11 7.75 2.53
N ASP A 305 9.00 7.23 3.05
CA ASP A 305 7.72 7.26 2.36
C ASP A 305 6.91 8.54 2.62
N LEU A 306 7.33 9.39 3.57
CA LEU A 306 6.63 10.63 3.90
C LEU A 306 6.47 11.56 2.68
N ASN A 307 7.48 11.58 1.81
CA ASN A 307 7.52 12.41 0.61
C ASN A 307 7.24 11.61 -0.68
N ALA A 308 6.80 10.36 -0.58
CA ALA A 308 6.45 9.56 -1.76
C ALA A 308 5.15 10.07 -2.39
N ASP A 309 5.19 10.30 -3.70
CA ASP A 309 4.02 10.66 -4.52
C ASP A 309 3.87 9.65 -5.67
N PRO A 310 2.79 8.84 -5.71
CA PRO A 310 1.68 8.78 -4.76
C PRO A 310 2.06 8.11 -3.43
N PRO A 311 1.26 8.30 -2.35
CA PRO A 311 1.44 7.62 -1.08
C PRO A 311 1.49 6.10 -1.26
N VAL A 312 2.47 5.46 -0.62
CA VAL A 312 2.69 4.01 -0.73
C VAL A 312 1.53 3.27 -0.05
N PRO A 313 0.67 2.54 -0.78
CA PRO A 313 -0.42 1.81 -0.16
C PRO A 313 0.13 0.68 0.72
N MET A 314 -0.67 0.25 1.69
CA MET A 314 -0.36 -0.97 2.43
C MET A 314 -0.34 -2.17 1.47
N THR A 315 0.68 -3.00 1.60
CA THR A 315 0.87 -4.17 0.75
C THR A 315 0.26 -5.42 1.40
N PRO A 316 -0.29 -6.36 0.61
CA PRO A 316 -0.59 -7.68 1.12
C PRO A 316 0.64 -8.27 1.79
N CYS A 317 0.48 -8.78 3.01
CA CYS A 317 1.58 -9.41 3.74
C CYS A 317 2.02 -10.66 2.96
N LYS A 318 3.25 -10.63 2.44
CA LYS A 318 3.86 -11.75 1.72
C LYS A 318 5.14 -12.14 2.45
N GLU A 319 5.03 -13.18 3.26
CA GLU A 319 6.14 -13.79 3.97
C GLU A 319 6.98 -14.64 3.03
N SER A 320 8.30 -14.67 3.26
CA SER A 320 9.16 -15.67 2.65
C SER A 320 8.88 -17.06 3.24
N PRO A 321 9.12 -18.15 2.50
CA PRO A 321 8.97 -19.50 3.04
C PRO A 321 9.79 -19.75 4.30
N GLN A 322 10.95 -19.09 4.42
CA GLN A 322 11.82 -19.18 5.60
C GLN A 322 11.20 -18.49 6.81
N LEU A 323 10.66 -17.27 6.64
CA LEU A 323 10.03 -16.53 7.73
C LEU A 323 8.75 -17.23 8.20
N ALA A 324 7.92 -17.70 7.27
CA ALA A 324 6.73 -18.49 7.58
C ALA A 324 7.08 -19.79 8.32
N LYS A 325 8.19 -20.45 7.94
CA LYS A 325 8.69 -21.64 8.64
C LYS A 325 9.09 -21.31 10.08
N ILE A 326 9.83 -20.23 10.32
CA ILE A 326 10.24 -19.80 11.67
C ILE A 326 9.01 -19.50 12.54
N ILE A 327 8.06 -18.71 12.02
CA ILE A 327 6.82 -18.37 12.75
C ILE A 327 6.07 -19.65 13.14
N LYS A 328 6.00 -20.62 12.22
CA LYS A 328 5.33 -21.90 12.48
C LYS A 328 6.07 -22.75 13.52
N GLU A 329 7.39 -22.87 13.42
CA GLU A 329 8.21 -23.62 14.40
C GLU A 329 8.06 -23.01 15.80
N GLU A 330 8.08 -21.69 15.90
CA GLU A 330 7.88 -20.95 17.16
C GLU A 330 6.47 -21.11 17.72
N TYR A 331 5.45 -21.14 16.86
CA TYR A 331 4.07 -21.42 17.26
C TYR A 331 3.91 -22.84 17.82
N GLU A 332 4.57 -23.82 17.22
CA GLU A 332 4.51 -25.23 17.65
C GLU A 332 5.20 -25.48 19.01
N ILE A 333 6.08 -24.57 19.45
CA ILE A 333 6.73 -24.64 20.77
C ILE A 333 5.78 -24.17 21.89
N LEU A 334 4.79 -23.32 21.58
CA LEU A 334 3.80 -22.86 22.55
C LEU A 334 2.94 -24.03 23.05
N THR A 335 2.64 -24.06 24.35
CA THR A 335 1.91 -25.18 24.95
C THR A 335 0.44 -25.20 24.54
N TRP A 336 -0.25 -26.33 24.69
CA TRP A 336 -1.68 -26.43 24.35
C TRP A 336 -2.58 -25.48 25.17
N GLU A 337 -2.17 -25.09 26.37
CA GLU A 337 -2.85 -24.04 27.15
C GLU A 337 -2.65 -22.64 26.55
N ASP A 338 -1.53 -22.42 25.85
CA ASP A 338 -1.19 -21.17 25.15
C ASP A 338 -1.95 -20.98 23.83
N THR A 339 -2.26 -22.08 23.14
CA THR A 339 -2.94 -22.04 21.84
C THR A 339 -4.46 -21.97 21.93
N LYS A 340 -5.05 -22.33 23.09
CA LYS A 340 -6.51 -22.30 23.29
C LYS A 340 -7.11 -20.90 23.12
N ASP A 341 -6.41 -19.85 23.52
CA ASP A 341 -6.82 -18.45 23.35
C ASP A 341 -6.37 -17.84 22.01
N MET A 342 -5.50 -18.54 21.26
CA MET A 342 -4.99 -18.13 19.95
C MET A 342 -5.85 -18.69 18.79
N ASP A 343 -6.39 -19.91 18.94
CA ASP A 343 -7.15 -20.64 17.92
C ASP A 343 -8.53 -20.04 17.60
N ASP A 344 -9.13 -19.27 18.51
CA ASP A 344 -10.39 -18.57 18.24
C ASP A 344 -10.24 -17.43 17.21
N TRP A 345 -9.01 -17.01 16.90
CA TRP A 345 -8.74 -15.81 16.08
C TRP A 345 -8.02 -16.08 14.75
N ILE A 346 -7.45 -17.27 14.55
CA ILE A 346 -6.83 -17.70 13.27
C ILE A 346 -7.89 -17.86 12.13
N LYS A 347 -9.20 -17.76 12.44
CA LYS A 347 -10.31 -17.92 11.49
C LYS A 347 -10.90 -16.61 10.94
N ILE A 348 -10.09 -15.57 10.67
CA ILE A 348 -10.57 -14.37 9.97
C ILE A 348 -9.86 -14.18 8.63
#